data_AF-A0A7J0EL91-F1
#
_entry.id   AF-A0A7J0EL91-F1
#
_cell.length_a   1.000
_cell.length_b   1.000
_cell.length_c   1.000
_cell.angle_alpha   90.00
_cell.angle_beta   90.00
_cell.angle_gamma   90.00
#
_symmetry.space_group_name_H-M   'P 1'
#
loop_
_entity.id
_entity.type
_entity.pdbx_description
1 polymer ?
#
loop_
_entity_poly.entity_id
_entity_poly.type
_entity_poly.pdbx_seq_one_letter_code
_entity_poly.pdbx_strand_id
1 'polypeptide(L)'
;MSHWPEQPINIIIKWLKDRSPSLLVADFGCGDARLARNVKNKVFSFDLVSNDPSVIACDMSNTPLDSLSIDVAVFCLSLMGTNFPSYLQEAHRVLKPSGWLLIAEVKSRFDPNTGGADPDTVSKAICELGFTSVSKVYSCSLMLYLNT
;
A
#
# COMPACT_ATOMS: atom_id res chain seq x y z
N MET A 1 13.01 -8.67 26.82
CA MET A 1 11.82 -8.84 25.95
C MET A 1 11.88 -7.77 24.88
N SER A 2 12.34 -8.13 23.69
CA SER A 2 12.35 -7.23 22.54
C SER A 2 10.90 -6.92 22.17
N HIS A 3 10.47 -5.68 22.38
CA HIS A 3 9.19 -5.20 21.90
C HIS A 3 9.21 -5.35 20.38
N TRP A 4 8.36 -6.21 19.83
CA TRP A 4 8.19 -6.24 18.39
C TRP A 4 7.63 -4.88 17.99
N PRO A 5 8.24 -4.17 17.02
CA PRO A 5 7.65 -2.94 16.52
C PRO A 5 6.22 -3.21 16.02
N GLU A 6 5.37 -2.20 16.11
CA GLU A 6 3.98 -2.27 15.65
C GLU A 6 3.94 -2.82 14.22
N GLN A 7 3.13 -3.85 13.97
CA GLN A 7 3.04 -4.46 12.64
C GLN A 7 2.52 -3.42 11.63
N PRO A 8 3.13 -3.29 10.44
CA PRO A 8 2.75 -2.27 9.44
C PRO A 8 1.24 -2.22 9.14
N ILE A 9 0.60 -3.39 9.07
CA ILE A 9 -0.84 -3.52 8.84
C ILE A 9 -1.69 -2.83 9.93
N ASN A 10 -1.27 -2.87 11.19
CA ASN A 10 -2.01 -2.26 12.30
C ASN A 10 -2.04 -0.73 12.18
N ILE A 11 -0.96 -0.14 11.65
CA ILE A 11 -0.85 1.30 11.43
C ILE A 11 -1.81 1.74 10.33
N ILE A 12 -1.89 0.97 9.24
CA ILE A 12 -2.85 1.22 8.16
C ILE A 12 -4.29 1.07 8.66
N ILE A 13 -4.58 0.02 9.44
CA ILE A 13 -5.90 -0.18 10.06
C ILE A 13 -6.29 1.04 10.91
N LYS A 14 -5.37 1.54 11.73
CA LYS A 14 -5.61 2.73 12.56
C LYS A 14 -5.87 3.96 11.68
N TRP A 15 -5.04 4.18 10.66
CA TRP A 15 -5.19 5.30 9.73
C TRP A 15 -6.55 5.29 9.02
N LEU A 16 -7.05 4.12 8.61
CA LEU A 16 -8.37 3.98 7.98
C LEU A 16 -9.52 4.18 8.97
N LYS A 17 -9.38 3.70 10.22
CA LYS A 17 -10.40 3.86 11.28
C LYS A 17 -10.62 5.31 11.69
N ASP A 18 -9.59 6.15 11.57
CA ASP A 18 -9.67 7.58 11.86
C ASP A 18 -10.28 8.38 10.68
N ARG A 19 -10.78 7.69 9.64
CA ARG A 19 -11.35 8.28 8.41
C ARG A 19 -12.71 7.71 8.08
N SER A 20 -13.31 8.25 7.01
CA SER A 20 -14.63 7.81 6.57
C SER A 20 -14.62 6.32 6.18
N PRO A 21 -15.58 5.52 6.67
CA PRO A 21 -15.75 4.14 6.23
C PRO A 21 -16.26 4.03 4.79
N SER A 22 -16.68 5.15 4.17
CA SER A 22 -17.11 5.18 2.77
C SER A 22 -15.96 5.14 1.77
N LEU A 23 -14.71 5.33 2.21
CA LEU A 23 -13.55 5.26 1.33
C LEU A 23 -13.39 3.84 0.80
N LEU A 24 -13.30 3.71 -0.52
CA LEU A 24 -12.98 2.48 -1.23
C LEU A 24 -11.48 2.24 -1.17
N VAL A 25 -11.09 1.04 -0.75
CA VAL A 25 -9.68 0.67 -0.53
C VAL A 25 -9.29 -0.45 -1.47
N ALA A 26 -8.14 -0.33 -2.12
CA ALA A 26 -7.48 -1.43 -2.82
C ALA A 26 -6.26 -1.89 -2.01
N ASP A 27 -6.22 -3.17 -1.66
CA ASP A 27 -5.13 -3.82 -0.91
C ASP A 27 -4.33 -4.70 -1.86
N PHE A 28 -3.17 -4.19 -2.30
CA PHE A 28 -2.30 -4.82 -3.27
C PHE A 28 -1.35 -5.79 -2.56
N GLY A 29 -1.41 -7.08 -2.90
CA GLY A 29 -0.67 -8.13 -2.19
C GLY A 29 -1.20 -8.34 -0.77
N CYS A 30 -2.51 -8.53 -0.66
CA CYS A 30 -3.26 -8.56 0.60
C CYS A 30 -2.97 -9.81 1.45
N GLY A 31 -2.32 -10.83 0.89
CA GLY A 31 -2.06 -12.11 1.55
C GLY A 31 -3.34 -12.77 2.04
N ASP A 32 -3.51 -12.81 3.35
CA ASP A 32 -4.69 -13.38 3.99
C ASP A 32 -5.84 -12.38 4.10
N ALA A 33 -5.84 -11.23 3.43
CA ALA A 33 -6.88 -10.20 3.51
C ALA A 33 -7.13 -9.65 4.93
N ARG A 34 -6.10 -9.61 5.78
CA ARG A 34 -6.21 -9.09 7.15
C ARG A 34 -6.71 -7.64 7.21
N LEU A 35 -6.39 -6.79 6.23
CA LEU A 35 -6.90 -5.43 6.18
C LEU A 35 -8.43 -5.41 6.14
N ALA A 36 -9.00 -6.10 5.14
CA ALA A 36 -10.44 -6.18 4.89
C ALA A 36 -11.23 -6.66 6.12
N ARG A 37 -10.68 -7.62 6.88
CA ARG A 37 -11.33 -8.15 8.09
C ARG A 37 -11.36 -7.20 9.28
N ASN A 38 -10.53 -6.15 9.28
CA ASN A 38 -10.30 -5.29 10.45
C ASN A 38 -10.79 -3.85 10.29
N VAL A 39 -11.36 -3.50 9.14
CA VAL A 39 -11.90 -2.17 8.84
C VAL A 39 -13.36 -2.26 8.37
N LYS A 40 -14.10 -1.16 8.47
CA LYS A 40 -15.49 -1.07 7.98
C LYS A 40 -15.57 -0.70 6.49
N ASN A 41 -14.45 -0.26 5.92
CA ASN A 41 -14.33 0.12 4.52
C ASN A 41 -14.60 -1.07 3.60
N LYS A 42 -15.10 -0.79 2.40
CA LYS A 42 -15.07 -1.78 1.32
C LYS A 42 -13.63 -1.90 0.81
N VAL A 43 -13.03 -3.07 1.01
CA VAL A 43 -11.66 -3.37 0.60
C VAL A 43 -11.67 -4.37 -0.55
N PHE A 44 -11.09 -3.99 -1.68
CA PHE A 44 -10.78 -4.89 -2.80
C PHE A 44 -9.39 -5.48 -2.54
N SER A 45 -9.34 -6.78 -2.27
CA SER A 45 -8.12 -7.47 -1.84
C SER A 45 -7.55 -8.26 -3.00
N PHE A 46 -6.30 -8.00 -3.38
CA PHE A 46 -5.62 -8.64 -4.51
C PHE A 46 -4.41 -9.44 -4.04
N ASP A 47 -4.25 -10.66 -4.54
CA ASP A 47 -3.02 -11.43 -4.36
C ASP A 47 -2.80 -12.34 -5.56
N LEU A 48 -1.57 -12.78 -5.81
CA LEU A 48 -1.27 -13.68 -6.93
C LEU A 48 -1.95 -15.04 -6.76
N VAL A 49 -2.02 -15.52 -5.51
CA VAL A 49 -2.65 -16.79 -5.15
C VAL A 49 -3.36 -16.62 -3.80
N SER A 50 -4.60 -17.09 -3.69
CA SER A 50 -5.29 -17.11 -2.40
C SER A 50 -6.25 -18.29 -2.28
N ASN A 51 -6.41 -18.76 -1.04
CA ASN A 51 -7.45 -19.73 -0.66
C ASN A 51 -8.70 -19.04 -0.08
N ASP A 52 -8.65 -17.72 0.13
CA ASP A 52 -9.79 -16.94 0.59
C ASP A 52 -10.63 -16.49 -0.62
N PRO A 53 -11.92 -16.88 -0.73
CA PRO A 53 -12.76 -16.53 -1.86
C PRO A 53 -13.10 -15.04 -1.95
N SER A 54 -12.84 -14.26 -0.89
CA SER A 54 -12.98 -12.80 -0.91
C SER A 54 -11.79 -12.07 -1.53
N VAL A 55 -10.67 -12.79 -1.76
CA VAL A 55 -9.48 -12.27 -2.43
C VAL A 55 -9.60 -12.50 -3.94
N ILE A 56 -9.30 -11.46 -4.70
CA ILE A 56 -9.22 -11.50 -6.15
C ILE A 56 -7.83 -12.00 -6.52
N ALA A 57 -7.75 -13.24 -7.01
CA ALA A 57 -6.49 -13.82 -7.48
C ALA A 57 -6.07 -13.18 -8.81
N CYS A 58 -5.06 -12.30 -8.80
CA CYS A 58 -4.52 -11.65 -10.00
C CYS A 58 -3.09 -11.15 -9.80
N ASP A 59 -2.40 -10.86 -10.91
CA ASP A 59 -1.19 -10.04 -10.86
C ASP A 59 -1.58 -8.60 -10.50
N MET A 60 -1.03 -8.09 -9.40
CA MET A 60 -1.37 -6.75 -8.89
C MET A 60 -0.81 -5.59 -9.74
N SER A 61 -0.01 -5.89 -10.78
CA SER A 61 0.33 -4.92 -11.85
C SER A 61 -0.80 -4.70 -12.85
N ASN A 62 -1.86 -5.51 -12.82
CA ASN A 62 -3.01 -5.40 -13.71
C ASN A 62 -4.28 -5.93 -13.02
N THR A 63 -4.87 -5.10 -12.16
CA THR A 63 -6.09 -5.41 -11.41
C THR A 63 -7.34 -5.25 -12.29
N PRO A 64 -8.44 -5.98 -11.99
CA PRO A 64 -9.70 -5.83 -12.71
C PRO A 64 -10.49 -4.56 -12.33
N LEU A 65 -9.86 -3.59 -11.65
CA LEU A 65 -10.52 -2.34 -11.26
C LEU A 65 -10.52 -1.33 -12.40
N ASP A 66 -11.58 -0.53 -12.45
CA ASP A 66 -11.65 0.62 -13.35
C ASP A 66 -10.65 1.71 -12.94
N SER A 67 -10.20 2.49 -13.91
CA SER A 67 -9.36 3.65 -13.65
C SER A 67 -10.12 4.69 -12.81
N LEU A 68 -9.42 5.40 -11.92
CA LEU A 68 -9.98 6.46 -11.07
C LEU A 68 -11.18 6.01 -10.23
N SER A 69 -11.18 4.77 -9.73
CA SER A 69 -12.30 4.16 -9.00
C SER A 69 -12.07 4.05 -7.49
N ILE A 70 -10.81 4.14 -7.03
CA ILE A 70 -10.41 3.88 -5.64
C ILE A 70 -9.99 5.17 -4.92
N ASP A 71 -10.31 5.25 -3.62
CA ASP A 71 -9.94 6.39 -2.78
C ASP A 71 -8.60 6.18 -2.06
N VAL A 72 -8.25 4.92 -1.75
CA VAL A 72 -7.03 4.55 -1.02
C VAL A 72 -6.41 3.28 -1.62
N ALA A 73 -5.15 3.35 -2.06
CA ALA A 73 -4.36 2.19 -2.45
C ALA A 73 -3.34 1.87 -1.34
N VAL A 74 -3.23 0.60 -0.99
CA VAL A 74 -2.38 0.10 0.09
C VAL A 74 -1.40 -0.92 -0.46
N PHE A 75 -0.13 -0.72 -0.14
CA PHE A 75 0.91 -1.73 -0.20
C PHE A 75 1.43 -1.97 1.20
N CYS A 76 1.17 -3.14 1.77
CA CYS A 76 1.60 -3.50 3.12
C CYS A 76 2.48 -4.73 3.07
N LEU A 77 3.81 -4.54 3.13
CA LEU A 77 4.81 -5.59 2.95
C LEU A 77 4.71 -6.29 1.58
N SER A 78 4.19 -5.59 0.57
CA SER A 78 3.84 -6.17 -0.73
C SER A 78 4.59 -5.56 -1.90
N LEU A 79 5.43 -4.54 -1.71
CA LEU A 79 6.38 -4.07 -2.74
C LEU A 79 7.61 -4.99 -2.83
N MET A 80 7.38 -6.31 -2.78
CA MET A 80 8.41 -7.32 -2.90
C MET A 80 8.51 -7.77 -4.37
N GLY A 81 9.32 -7.07 -5.16
CA GLY A 81 9.62 -7.49 -6.53
C GLY A 81 10.46 -6.46 -7.28
N THR A 82 11.22 -6.91 -8.27
CA THR A 82 11.93 -6.02 -9.20
C THR A 82 10.97 -5.22 -10.09
N ASN A 83 9.70 -5.62 -10.15
CA ASN A 83 8.65 -5.00 -10.96
C ASN A 83 7.77 -3.99 -10.18
N PHE A 84 8.25 -3.48 -9.03
CA PHE A 84 7.48 -2.51 -8.22
C PHE A 84 7.03 -1.24 -8.99
N PRO A 85 7.72 -0.73 -10.03
CA PRO A 85 7.22 0.41 -10.79
C PRO A 85 5.87 0.13 -11.46
N SER A 86 5.65 -1.10 -11.96
CA SER A 86 4.37 -1.48 -12.57
C SER A 86 3.22 -1.51 -11.55
N TYR A 87 3.50 -1.95 -10.31
CA TYR A 87 2.51 -1.96 -9.24
C TYR A 87 2.08 -0.55 -8.86
N LEU A 88 3.04 0.38 -8.79
CA LEU A 88 2.77 1.79 -8.52
C LEU A 88 2.03 2.47 -9.68
N GLN A 89 2.35 2.13 -10.93
CA GLN A 89 1.60 2.60 -12.11
C GLN A 89 0.15 2.13 -12.06
N GLU A 90 -0.08 0.87 -11.67
CA GLU A 90 -1.42 0.32 -11.53
C GLU A 90 -2.18 1.01 -10.37
N ALA A 91 -1.53 1.25 -9.24
CA ALA A 91 -2.10 2.03 -8.15
C ALA A 91 -2.48 3.44 -8.60
N HIS A 92 -1.61 4.12 -9.35
CA HIS A 92 -1.90 5.44 -9.94
C HIS A 92 -3.11 5.38 -10.88
N ARG A 93 -3.20 4.35 -11.73
CA ARG A 93 -4.32 4.17 -12.66
C ARG A 93 -5.67 4.06 -11.94
N VAL A 94 -5.73 3.26 -10.86
CA VAL A 94 -7.00 3.00 -10.14
C VAL A 94 -7.35 4.11 -9.15
N LEU A 95 -6.37 4.89 -8.68
CA LEU A 95 -6.60 5.96 -7.71
C LEU A 95 -7.31 7.16 -8.35
N LYS A 96 -8.31 7.70 -7.64
CA LYS A 96 -8.90 8.99 -7.97
C LYS A 96 -7.89 10.13 -7.79
N PRO A 97 -8.10 11.30 -8.43
CA PRO A 97 -7.39 12.51 -8.05
C PRO A 97 -7.56 12.80 -6.56
N SER A 98 -6.49 13.22 -5.89
CA SER A 98 -6.43 13.38 -4.42
C SER A 98 -6.67 12.09 -3.60
N GLY A 99 -6.64 10.93 -4.25
CA GLY A 99 -6.63 9.62 -3.57
C GLY A 99 -5.32 9.39 -2.81
N TRP A 100 -5.35 8.47 -1.85
CA TRP A 100 -4.21 8.18 -0.98
C TRP A 100 -3.46 6.93 -1.41
N LEU A 101 -2.13 7.02 -1.46
CA LEU A 101 -1.24 5.87 -1.59
C LEU A 101 -0.51 5.66 -0.26
N LEU A 102 -0.72 4.48 0.34
CA LEU A 102 -0.13 4.07 1.62
C LEU A 102 0.86 2.94 1.35
N ILE A 103 2.13 3.16 1.67
CA ILE A 103 3.17 2.15 1.54
C ILE A 103 3.75 1.88 2.93
N ALA A 104 3.62 0.65 3.42
CA ALA A 104 4.14 0.23 4.70
C ALA A 104 5.05 -0.99 4.52
N GLU A 105 6.36 -0.80 4.70
CA GLU A 105 7.37 -1.85 4.55
C GLU A 105 8.10 -2.12 5.87
N VAL A 106 9.06 -3.05 5.91
CA VAL A 106 9.98 -3.16 7.06
C VAL A 106 11.15 -2.19 6.89
N LYS A 107 11.69 -1.66 7.99
CA LYS A 107 12.76 -0.64 7.96
C LYS A 107 13.98 -1.08 7.15
N SER A 108 14.38 -2.35 7.28
CA SER A 108 15.51 -2.89 6.52
C SER A 108 15.32 -2.84 5.00
N ARG A 109 14.08 -2.76 4.50
CA ARG A 109 13.83 -2.57 3.06
C ARG A 109 14.13 -1.17 2.59
N PHE A 110 14.15 -0.19 3.49
CA PHE A 110 14.48 1.19 3.21
C PHE A 110 15.76 1.63 3.94
N ASP A 111 16.68 0.71 4.18
CA ASP A 111 17.98 1.02 4.80
C ASP A 111 19.12 0.48 3.92
N PRO A 112 19.81 1.36 3.18
CA PRO A 112 20.97 0.99 2.37
C PRO A 112 22.06 0.24 3.16
N ASN A 113 22.19 0.49 4.46
CA ASN A 113 23.16 -0.20 5.32
C ASN A 113 22.82 -1.69 5.54
N THR A 114 21.57 -2.07 5.27
CA THR A 114 21.09 -3.45 5.35
C THR A 114 20.85 -4.08 3.97
N GLY A 115 21.27 -3.41 2.89
CA GLY A 115 21.00 -3.83 1.51
C GLY A 115 19.61 -3.47 1.00
N GLY A 116 18.86 -2.65 1.74
CA GLY A 116 17.58 -2.08 1.31
C GLY A 116 17.73 -0.92 0.33
N ALA A 117 16.60 -0.46 -0.21
CA ALA A 117 16.56 0.71 -1.08
C ALA A 117 16.76 2.01 -0.27
N ASP A 118 17.29 3.04 -0.92
CA ASP A 118 17.34 4.38 -0.34
C ASP A 118 15.91 4.97 -0.30
N PRO A 119 15.37 5.38 0.88
CA PRO A 119 14.01 5.90 0.99
C PRO A 119 13.76 7.19 0.19
N ASP A 120 14.78 8.02 0.00
CA ASP A 120 14.65 9.24 -0.79
C ASP A 120 14.67 8.93 -2.28
N THR A 121 15.44 7.94 -2.72
CA THR A 121 15.38 7.42 -4.10
C THR A 121 14.01 6.82 -4.39
N VAL A 122 13.47 5.99 -3.49
CA VAL A 122 12.12 5.43 -3.61
C VAL A 122 11.07 6.54 -3.65
N SER A 123 11.17 7.52 -2.76
CA SER A 123 10.25 8.64 -2.72
C SER A 123 10.31 9.49 -3.99
N LYS A 124 11.49 9.70 -4.57
CA LYS A 124 11.64 10.44 -5.82
C LYS A 124 10.98 9.70 -6.98
N ALA A 125 11.20 8.39 -7.09
CA ALA A 125 10.57 7.56 -8.11
C ALA A 125 9.03 7.57 -8.00
N ILE A 126 8.49 7.50 -6.78
CA ILE A 126 7.05 7.64 -6.54
C ILE A 126 6.55 9.02 -6.97
N CYS A 127 7.29 10.10 -6.68
CA CYS A 127 6.90 11.43 -7.12
C CYS A 127 6.92 11.58 -8.65
N GLU A 128 7.89 10.99 -9.34
CA GLU A 128 7.98 10.97 -10.81
C GLU A 128 6.80 10.23 -11.47
N LEU A 129 6.10 9.36 -10.73
CA LEU A 129 4.89 8.67 -11.18
C LEU A 129 3.60 9.47 -11.00
N GLY A 130 3.65 10.72 -10.51
CA GLY A 130 2.45 11.55 -10.31
C GLY A 130 1.90 11.53 -8.88
N PHE A 131 2.72 11.20 -7.89
CA PHE A 131 2.35 11.29 -6.49
C PHE A 131 3.04 12.46 -5.78
N THR A 132 2.41 13.00 -4.74
CA THR A 132 3.02 13.98 -3.84
C THR A 132 3.17 13.39 -2.45
N SER A 133 4.39 13.39 -1.91
CA SER A 133 4.67 12.95 -0.54
C SER A 133 3.99 13.89 0.47
N VAL A 134 3.21 13.32 1.40
CA VAL A 134 2.54 14.07 2.47
C VAL A 134 3.23 13.88 3.81
N SER A 135 3.61 12.65 4.15
CA SER A 135 4.23 12.35 5.43
C SER A 135 5.04 11.06 5.35
N LYS A 136 6.14 11.03 6.10
CA LYS A 136 7.00 9.85 6.25
C LYS A 136 7.13 9.55 7.73
N VAL A 137 6.63 8.39 8.18
CA VAL A 137 6.72 7.94 9.57
C VAL A 137 7.75 6.82 9.65
N TYR A 138 9.00 7.19 9.86
CA TYR A 138 10.15 6.27 9.82
C TYR A 138 10.25 5.31 11.03
N SER A 139 9.53 5.58 12.12
CA SER A 139 9.51 4.70 13.30
C SER A 139 8.96 3.30 12.98
N CYS A 140 8.09 3.20 11.98
CA CYS A 140 7.46 1.94 11.55
C CYS A 140 7.40 1.77 10.02
N SER A 141 8.16 2.58 9.27
CA SER A 141 8.32 2.47 7.80
C SER A 141 7.01 2.62 7.01
N LEU A 142 6.12 3.51 7.46
CA LEU A 142 4.96 3.96 6.68
C LEU A 142 5.30 5.25 5.92
N MET A 143 5.03 5.25 4.62
CA MET A 143 5.12 6.41 3.74
C MET A 143 3.73 6.72 3.18
N LEU A 144 3.34 8.00 3.22
CA LEU A 144 2.02 8.48 2.82
C LEU A 144 2.14 9.45 1.65
N TYR A 145 1.39 9.18 0.59
CA TYR A 145 1.37 9.95 -0.65
C TYR A 145 -0.06 10.31 -1.07
N LEU A 146 -0.19 11.43 -1.79
CA LEU A 146 -1.41 11.85 -2.48
C LEU A 146 -1.23 11.70 -3.99
N ASN A 147 -2.27 11.21 -4.66
CA ASN A 147 -2.35 11.16 -6.11
C ASN A 147 -2.67 12.55 -6.66
N THR A 148 -1.84 13.10 -7.56
CA THR A 148 -2.04 14.45 -8.12
C THR A 148 -2.71 14.44 -9.47
#